data_AF-A0A842SFE9-F1
#
_entry.id   AF-A0A842SFE9-F1
#
_cell.length_a   1.000
_cell.length_b   1.000
_cell.length_c   1.000
_cell.angle_alpha   90.00
_cell.angle_beta   90.00
_cell.angle_gamma   90.00
#
_symmetry.space_group_name_H-M   'P 1'
#
loop_
_entity.id
_entity.type
_entity.pdbx_description
1 polymer ?
#
loop_
_entity_poly.entity_id
_entity_poly.type
_entity_poly.pdbx_seq_one_letter_code
_entity_poly.pdbx_strand_id
1 'polypeptide(L)' 'MIIVASSSGETMETKVDPRFGRSRYFMIVKVHDKEITHHKAVENIGGKQMHG' A
#
# COMPACT_ATOMS: atom_id res chain seq x y z
N MET A 1 9.10 -12.71 4.08
CA MET A 1 8.85 -12.05 2.78
C MET A 1 8.14 -10.73 3.02
N ILE A 2 8.49 -9.68 2.26
CA ILE A 2 7.76 -8.39 2.31
C ILE A 2 7.03 -8.23 0.99
N ILE A 3 5.73 -7.92 1.07
CA ILE A 3 4.87 -7.64 -0.08
C ILE A 3 4.42 -6.18 0.02
N VAL A 4 4.39 -5.49 -1.12
CA VAL A 4 3.86 -4.14 -1.22
C VAL A 4 2.79 -4.10 -2.29
N ALA A 5 1.62 -3.56 -1.96
CA ALA A 5 0.51 -3.38 -2.90
C ALA A 5 0.04 -1.93 -2.90
N SER A 6 -0.39 -1.42 -4.06
CA SER A 6 -1.10 -0.14 -4.14
C SER A 6 -2.46 -0.27 -3.45
N SER A 7 -2.84 0.71 -2.64
CA SER A 7 -4.10 0.70 -1.91
C SER A 7 -4.86 2.02 -2.08
N SER A 8 -6.18 1.93 -2.22
CA SER A 8 -7.05 3.12 -2.27
C SER A 8 -7.36 3.69 -0.88
N GLY A 9 -6.87 3.06 0.20
CA GLY A 9 -7.09 3.45 1.59
C GLY A 9 -6.16 2.74 2.58
N GLU A 10 -6.46 2.88 3.87
CA GLU A 10 -5.48 2.63 4.94
C GLU A 10 -5.58 1.24 5.59
N THR A 11 -6.61 0.46 5.26
CA THR A 11 -6.91 -0.84 5.89
C THR A 11 -6.69 -2.02 4.95
N MET A 12 -6.60 -3.23 5.49
CA MET A 12 -6.40 -4.47 4.72
C MET A 12 -7.61 -4.88 3.88
N GLU A 13 -8.80 -4.41 4.26
CA GLU A 13 -10.06 -4.66 3.56
C GLU A 13 -10.25 -3.71 2.37
N THR A 14 -9.39 -2.70 2.26
CA THR A 14 -9.47 -1.74 1.17
C THR A 14 -9.01 -2.38 -0.14
N LYS A 15 -9.65 -1.99 -1.24
CA LYS A 15 -9.31 -2.48 -2.58
C LYS A 15 -7.91 -2.01 -3.02
N VAL A 16 -7.29 -2.82 -3.86
CA VAL A 16 -6.06 -2.46 -4.58
C VAL A 16 -6.35 -1.26 -5.49
N ASP A 17 -5.52 -0.21 -5.42
CA ASP A 17 -5.64 0.91 -6.36
C ASP A 17 -5.01 0.50 -7.70
N PRO A 18 -5.75 0.52 -8.83
CA PRO A 18 -5.21 0.13 -10.13
C PRO A 18 -4.14 1.10 -10.64
N ARG A 19 -4.07 2.33 -10.10
CA ARG A 19 -3.12 3.36 -10.53
C ARG A 19 -1.88 3.29 -9.64
N PHE A 20 -1.03 2.30 -9.80
CA PHE A 20 0.12 2.08 -8.89
C PHE A 20 0.92 3.35 -8.57
N GLY A 21 1.40 4.09 -9.58
CA GLY A 21 2.20 5.31 -9.36
C GLY A 21 1.44 6.50 -8.76
N ARG A 22 0.10 6.47 -8.79
CA ARG A 22 -0.79 7.52 -8.25
C ARG A 22 -1.72 7.00 -7.15
N SER A 23 -1.40 5.82 -6.58
CA SER A 23 -2.21 5.27 -5.49
C SER A 23 -2.13 6.23 -4.33
N ARG A 24 -3.18 6.28 -3.51
CA ARG A 24 -3.16 7.14 -2.32
C ARG A 24 -2.23 6.59 -1.25
N TYR A 25 -2.17 5.25 -1.14
CA TYR A 25 -1.34 4.55 -0.16
C TYR A 25 -0.63 3.36 -0.79
N PHE A 26 0.40 2.89 -0.10
CA PHE A 26 1.00 1.58 -0.28
C PHE A 26 0.78 0.75 0.98
N MET A 27 0.16 -0.41 0.84
CA MET A 27 0.03 -1.39 1.91
C MET A 27 1.28 -2.27 1.93
N ILE A 28 2.01 -2.23 3.05
CA ILE A 28 3.21 -3.05 3.27
C ILE A 28 2.82 -4.19 4.20
N VAL A 29 3.03 -5.42 3.75
CA VAL A 29 2.69 -6.65 4.48
C VAL A 29 3.95 -7.48 4.70
N LYS A 30 4.18 -7.91 5.94
CA LYS A 30 5.22 -8.88 6.29
C LYS A 30 4.60 -10.26 6.45
N VAL A 31 5.12 -11.22 5.69
CA VAL A 31 4.72 -12.62 5.73
C VAL A 31 5.87 -13.47 6.28
N HIS A 32 5.58 -14.28 7.30
CA HIS A 32 6.48 -15.28 7.86
C HIS A 32 5.73 -16.60 7.96
N ASP A 33 6.33 -17.70 7.52
CA ASP A 33 5.71 -19.03 7.53
C ASP A 33 4.28 -19.10 6.97
N LYS A 34 4.06 -18.36 5.87
CA LYS A 34 2.76 -18.21 5.17
C LYS A 34 1.68 -17.45 5.95
N GLU A 35 2.01 -16.87 7.08
CA GLU A 35 1.11 -16.04 7.88
C GLU A 35 1.49 -14.56 7.79
N ILE A 36 0.47 -13.68 7.80
CA ILE A 36 0.69 -12.24 7.90
C ILE A 36 1.02 -11.91 9.34
N THR A 37 2.24 -11.48 9.60
CA THR A 37 2.66 -11.10 10.96
C THR A 37 2.48 -9.62 11.22
N HIS A 38 2.62 -8.77 10.20
CA HIS A 38 2.50 -7.32 10.31
C HIS A 38 1.97 -6.72 9.02
N HIS A 39 1.23 -5.60 9.15
CA HIS A 39 0.79 -4.80 8.02
C HIS A 39 0.78 -3.31 8.41
N LYS A 40 1.01 -2.43 7.44
CA LYS A 40 0.85 -0.98 7.61
C LYS A 40 0.56 -0.31 6.27
N ALA A 41 -0.33 0.68 6.28
CA ALA A 41 -0.48 1.60 5.17
C ALA A 41 0.52 2.76 5.29
N VAL A 42 1.11 3.14 4.16
CA VAL A 42 2.00 4.30 4.04
C VAL A 42 1.44 5.20 2.95
N GLU A 43 1.27 6.49 3.25
CA GLU A 43 0.75 7.45 2.29
C GLU A 43 1.76 7.72 1.15
N ASN A 44 1.24 7.81 -0.08
CA ASN A 44 2.05 8.10 -1.27
C ASN A 44 2.23 9.63 -1.44
N ILE A 45 3.29 10.15 -0.82
CA ILE A 45 3.66 11.57 -0.92
C ILE A 45 3.98 11.96 -2.37
N GLY A 46 4.64 11.08 -3.13
CA GLY A 46 4.97 11.34 -4.54
C GLY A 46 3.74 11.48 -5.43
N GLY A 47 2.66 10.74 -5.13
CA GLY A 47 1.36 10.90 -5.78
C GLY A 47 0.67 12.23 -5.46
N LYS A 48 0.90 12.80 -4.28
CA LYS A 48 0.39 14.13 -3.89
C LYS A 48 1.18 15.27 -4.53
N GLN A 49 2.49 15.08 -4.74
CA GLN A 49 3.38 16.13 -5.24
C GLN A 49 3.33 16.35 -6.77
N MET A 50 2.41 15.70 -7.50
CA MET A 50 2.13 16.07 -8.89
C MET A 50 1.32 17.38 -8.97
N HIS A 51 1.97 18.49 -8.63
CA HIS A 51 1.77 19.77 -9.28
C HIS A 51 3.07 20.07 -10.02
N GLY A 52 3.01 20.06 -11.35
CA GLY A 52 3.92 20.87 -12.15
C GLY A 52 3.52 22.33 -12.02
#